data_AF-A3WEJ0-F1
#
_entry.id   AF-A3WEJ0-F1
#
_cell.length_a   1.000
_cell.length_b   1.000
_cell.length_c   1.000
_cell.angle_alpha   90.00
_cell.angle_beta   90.00
_cell.angle_gamma   90.00
#
_symmetry.space_group_name_H-M   'P 1'
#
loop_
_entity.id
_entity.type
_entity.pdbx_description
1 polymer ?
#
loop_
_entity_poly.entity_id
_entity_poly.type
_entity_poly.pdbx_seq_one_letter_code
_entity_poly.pdbx_strand_id
1 'polypeptide(L)'
;MPSTNRNVRLFGLNNLAIEASVRHLEKLHEVDLGHGEDSVSQPDETYYPQFDATIRSEAAAMAVHYRVFYCLENSIRTLISDILLEQHGTDWWNLAVPPNVKDHAEATHKRELESGISVRSEELIDYTTFGELGEIIKTNWETFSDIFQNIKALEKVISTLNTLRGPIAHCKTLAEDEVVRLHLALRDWFRAMG
;
A
#
# COMPACT_ATOMS: atom_id res chain seq x y z
N MET A 1 4.66 17.17 49.56
CA MET A 1 3.96 16.46 48.47
C MET A 1 4.74 15.22 48.02
N PRO A 2 4.64 14.08 48.74
CA PRO A 2 5.32 12.83 48.37
C PRO A 2 4.41 11.81 47.65
N SER A 3 3.09 11.97 47.75
CA SER A 3 2.09 10.99 47.26
C SER A 3 1.96 10.97 45.73
N THR A 4 2.09 12.12 45.07
CA THR A 4 1.95 12.22 43.60
C THR A 4 3.00 11.40 42.86
N ASN A 5 4.25 11.37 43.33
CA ASN A 5 5.33 10.60 42.72
C ASN A 5 5.12 9.07 42.86
N ARG A 6 4.60 8.64 44.01
CA ARG A 6 4.25 7.22 44.24
C ARG A 6 3.12 6.76 43.32
N ASN A 7 2.09 7.58 43.14
CA ASN A 7 0.96 7.23 42.28
C ASN A 7 1.36 7.17 40.80
N VAL A 8 2.22 8.09 40.34
CA VAL A 8 2.77 8.05 38.98
C VAL A 8 3.65 6.82 38.76
N ARG A 9 4.48 6.45 39.75
CA ARG A 9 5.27 5.20 39.70
C ARG A 9 4.39 3.95 39.66
N LEU A 10 3.34 3.89 40.48
CA LEU A 10 2.39 2.78 40.48
C LEU A 10 1.64 2.69 39.14
N PHE A 11 1.23 3.82 38.58
CA PHE A 11 0.64 3.87 37.24
C PHE A 11 1.59 3.31 36.18
N GLY A 12 2.86 3.74 36.19
CA GLY A 12 3.88 3.23 35.25
C GLY A 12 4.13 1.72 35.40
N LEU A 13 4.25 1.22 36.64
CA LEU A 13 4.42 -0.21 36.90
C LEU A 13 3.22 -1.04 36.44
N ASN A 14 2.00 -0.55 36.67
CA ASN A 14 0.79 -1.21 36.20
C ASN A 14 0.73 -1.22 34.67
N ASN A 15 1.10 -0.11 34.02
CA ASN A 15 1.12 -0.05 32.56
C ASN A 15 2.10 -1.07 31.96
N LEU A 16 3.31 -1.18 32.51
CA LEU A 16 4.30 -2.18 32.10
C LEU A 16 3.80 -3.62 32.26
N ALA A 17 3.09 -3.90 33.37
CA ALA A 17 2.51 -5.22 33.60
C ALA A 17 1.38 -5.56 32.61
N ILE A 18 0.55 -4.56 32.27
CA ILE A 18 -0.50 -4.68 31.26
C ILE A 18 0.15 -4.95 29.90
N GLU A 19 1.10 -4.12 29.46
CA GLU A 19 1.80 -4.30 28.18
C GLU A 19 2.44 -5.69 28.08
N ALA A 20 3.15 -6.15 29.12
CA ALA A 20 3.74 -7.49 29.11
C ALA A 20 2.69 -8.61 28.95
N SER A 21 1.51 -8.44 29.56
CA SER A 21 0.41 -9.41 29.46
C SER A 21 -0.23 -9.41 28.07
N VAL A 22 -0.41 -8.23 27.47
CA VAL A 22 -0.96 -8.11 26.11
C VAL A 22 0.01 -8.73 25.09
N ARG A 23 1.32 -8.47 25.17
CA ARG A 23 2.34 -9.15 24.32
C ARG A 23 2.29 -10.67 24.42
N HIS A 24 2.04 -11.19 25.62
CA HIS A 24 1.94 -12.64 25.82
C HIS A 24 0.72 -13.24 25.11
N LEU A 25 -0.43 -12.56 25.17
CA LEU A 25 -1.66 -12.99 24.50
C LEU A 25 -1.54 -12.94 22.99
N GLU A 26 -0.97 -11.86 22.43
CA GLU A 26 -0.69 -11.74 21.00
C GLU A 26 0.13 -12.92 20.49
N LYS A 27 1.21 -13.28 21.19
CA LYS A 27 2.06 -14.42 20.84
C LYS A 27 1.34 -15.77 20.95
N LEU A 28 0.52 -15.95 21.98
CA LEU A 28 -0.21 -17.20 22.21
C LEU A 28 -1.28 -17.46 21.14
N HIS A 29 -1.92 -16.39 20.67
CA HIS A 29 -3.07 -16.47 19.76
C HIS A 29 -2.76 -16.06 18.32
N GLU A 30 -1.51 -15.67 18.03
CA GLU A 30 -1.06 -15.21 16.71
C GLU A 30 -1.92 -14.04 16.17
N VAL A 31 -2.29 -13.12 17.07
CA VAL A 31 -3.07 -11.91 16.76
C VAL A 31 -2.28 -10.66 17.13
N ASP A 32 -2.47 -9.58 16.40
CA ASP A 32 -1.93 -8.25 16.71
C ASP A 32 -3.05 -7.37 17.29
N LEU A 33 -2.84 -6.88 18.52
CA LEU A 33 -3.78 -6.01 19.23
C LEU A 33 -3.34 -4.54 19.19
N GLY A 34 -2.27 -4.22 18.46
CA GLY A 34 -1.83 -2.85 18.16
C GLY A 34 -1.23 -2.09 19.34
N HIS A 35 -0.71 -2.81 20.34
CA HIS A 35 -0.21 -2.21 21.59
C HIS A 35 1.32 -2.19 21.70
N GLY A 36 2.03 -3.00 20.92
CA GLY A 36 3.49 -2.94 20.80
C GLY A 36 3.91 -1.72 19.98
N GLU A 37 5.09 -1.16 20.25
CA GLU A 37 5.79 -0.45 19.18
C GLU A 37 5.96 -1.47 18.05
N ASP A 38 5.21 -1.25 16.97
CA ASP A 38 5.30 -1.93 15.69
C ASP A 38 6.66 -2.64 15.57
N SER A 39 6.66 -3.96 15.44
CA SER A 39 7.85 -4.73 15.02
C SER A 39 8.21 -4.44 13.54
N VAL A 40 7.95 -3.22 13.10
CA VAL A 40 8.45 -2.64 11.86
C VAL A 40 9.95 -2.51 12.03
N SER A 41 10.71 -2.94 11.02
CA SER A 41 12.16 -2.79 11.04
C SER A 41 12.48 -1.32 11.30
N GLN A 42 12.97 -1.02 12.50
CA GLN A 42 13.32 0.35 12.85
C GLN A 42 14.44 0.79 11.89
N PRO A 43 14.40 2.04 11.39
CA PRO A 43 15.49 2.57 10.58
C PRO A 43 16.82 2.43 11.32
N ASP A 44 17.90 2.20 10.57
CA ASP A 44 19.23 2.01 11.13
C ASP A 44 19.57 3.09 12.18
N GLU A 45 19.81 2.68 13.43
CA GLU A 45 20.03 3.60 14.55
C GLU A 45 21.37 4.35 14.48
N THR A 46 22.29 3.93 13.60
CA THR A 46 23.60 4.57 13.41
C THR A 46 23.47 5.81 12.51
N TYR A 47 22.70 5.70 11.43
CA TYR A 47 22.60 6.73 10.40
C TYR A 47 21.30 7.53 10.47
N TYR A 48 20.17 6.90 10.83
CA TYR A 48 18.87 7.57 10.84
C TYR A 48 18.77 8.79 11.78
N PRO A 49 19.38 8.79 12.98
CA PRO A 49 19.36 9.96 13.85
C PRO A 49 20.09 11.20 13.28
N GLN A 50 20.89 11.04 12.22
CA GLN A 50 21.64 12.13 11.57
C GLN A 50 20.75 13.04 10.70
N PHE A 51 19.58 12.56 10.26
CA PHE A 51 18.62 13.40 9.54
C PHE A 51 17.94 14.41 10.47
N ASP A 52 17.49 15.56 9.96
CA ASP A 52 16.78 16.54 10.80
C ASP A 52 15.49 15.97 11.41
N ALA A 53 15.18 16.38 12.64
CA ALA A 53 13.99 15.90 13.35
C ALA A 53 12.69 16.19 12.58
N THR A 54 12.60 17.33 11.90
CA THR A 54 11.47 17.69 11.05
C THR A 54 11.32 16.73 9.87
N ILE A 55 12.41 16.38 9.19
CA ILE A 55 12.40 15.45 8.05
C ILE A 55 11.97 14.06 8.51
N ARG A 56 12.46 13.59 9.66
CA ARG A 56 12.03 12.30 10.23
C ARG A 56 10.54 12.30 10.57
N SER A 57 10.01 13.40 11.11
CA SER A 57 8.58 13.54 11.40
C SER A 57 7.73 13.54 10.12
N GLU A 58 8.18 14.24 9.07
CA GLU A 58 7.51 14.24 7.76
C GLU A 58 7.52 12.84 7.14
N ALA A 59 8.65 12.13 7.21
CA ALA A 59 8.78 10.77 6.72
C ALA A 59 7.82 9.81 7.46
N ALA A 60 7.71 9.94 8.79
CA ALA A 60 6.79 9.14 9.59
C ALA A 60 5.32 9.37 9.19
N ALA A 61 4.92 10.62 8.93
CA ALA A 61 3.58 10.94 8.42
C ALA A 61 3.35 10.36 7.01
N MET A 62 4.34 10.49 6.12
CA MET A 62 4.26 9.98 4.75
C MET A 62 4.20 8.45 4.67
N ALA A 63 4.81 7.73 5.61
CA ALA A 63 4.80 6.27 5.65
C ALA A 63 3.37 5.70 5.72
N VAL A 64 2.45 6.40 6.37
CA VAL A 64 1.04 6.00 6.45
C VAL A 64 0.40 5.97 5.06
N HIS A 65 0.67 7.00 4.23
CA HIS A 65 0.12 7.07 2.87
C HIS A 65 0.74 6.02 1.94
N TYR A 66 2.05 5.78 2.06
CA TYR A 66 2.71 4.71 1.32
C TYR A 66 2.09 3.34 1.63
N ARG A 67 1.84 3.06 2.92
CA ARG A 67 1.23 1.79 3.36
C ARG A 67 -0.12 1.53 2.67
N VAL A 68 -0.96 2.56 2.63
CA VAL A 68 -2.25 2.53 1.94
C VAL A 68 -2.09 2.25 0.45
N PHE A 69 -1.18 2.96 -0.22
CA PHE A 69 -0.90 2.78 -1.65
C PHE A 69 -0.40 1.36 -1.95
N TYR A 70 0.55 0.88 -1.17
CA TYR A 70 1.12 -0.45 -1.30
C TYR A 70 0.03 -1.53 -1.18
N CYS A 71 -0.83 -1.46 -0.15
CA CYS A 71 -1.92 -2.41 0.02
C CYS A 71 -2.91 -2.33 -1.15
N LEU A 72 -3.31 -1.13 -1.54
CA LEU A 72 -4.30 -0.95 -2.60
C LEU A 72 -3.78 -1.45 -3.95
N GLU A 73 -2.60 -1.00 -4.38
CA GLU A 73 -2.06 -1.34 -5.69
C GLU A 73 -1.86 -2.86 -5.83
N ASN A 74 -1.28 -3.51 -4.81
CA ASN A 74 -1.07 -4.95 -4.84
C ASN A 74 -2.40 -5.72 -4.75
N SER A 75 -3.37 -5.26 -3.97
CA SER A 75 -4.71 -5.90 -3.96
C SER A 75 -5.40 -5.83 -5.32
N ILE A 76 -5.23 -4.73 -6.07
CA ILE A 76 -5.76 -4.59 -7.43
C ILE A 76 -5.03 -5.53 -8.39
N ARG A 77 -3.70 -5.65 -8.29
CA ARG A 77 -2.93 -6.62 -9.08
C ARG A 77 -3.44 -8.04 -8.84
N THR A 78 -3.55 -8.46 -7.58
CA THR A 78 -4.07 -9.79 -7.21
C THR A 78 -5.46 -10.01 -7.78
N LEU A 79 -6.39 -9.05 -7.61
CA LEU A 79 -7.74 -9.15 -8.16
C LEU A 79 -7.73 -9.37 -9.68
N ILE A 80 -6.96 -8.58 -10.42
CA ILE A 80 -6.86 -8.68 -11.87
C ILE A 80 -6.26 -10.03 -12.28
N SER A 81 -5.16 -10.43 -11.65
CA SER A 81 -4.48 -11.69 -11.94
C SER A 81 -5.40 -12.89 -11.69
N ASP A 82 -6.09 -12.94 -10.55
CA ASP A 82 -6.97 -14.06 -10.19
C ASP A 82 -8.10 -14.23 -11.21
N ILE A 83 -8.76 -13.12 -11.57
CA ILE A 83 -9.91 -13.13 -12.49
C ILE A 83 -9.48 -13.47 -13.91
N LEU A 84 -8.41 -12.86 -14.41
CA LEU A 84 -7.96 -13.11 -15.77
C LEU A 84 -7.32 -14.50 -15.92
N LEU A 85 -6.68 -15.02 -14.86
CA LEU A 85 -6.21 -16.40 -14.82
C LEU A 85 -7.37 -17.39 -14.87
N GLU A 86 -8.47 -17.13 -14.16
CA GLU A 86 -9.68 -17.98 -14.21
C GLU A 86 -10.30 -17.99 -15.61
N GLN A 87 -10.39 -16.85 -16.29
CA GLN A 87 -11.03 -16.73 -17.60
C GLN A 87 -10.16 -17.21 -18.77
N HIS A 88 -8.85 -16.92 -18.74
CA HIS A 88 -7.96 -17.11 -19.89
C HIS A 88 -6.83 -18.12 -19.63
N GLY A 89 -6.77 -18.70 -18.42
CA GLY A 89 -5.70 -19.63 -18.04
C GLY A 89 -4.34 -18.94 -17.92
N THR A 90 -3.27 -19.73 -17.95
CA THR A 90 -1.90 -19.22 -17.71
C THR A 90 -1.40 -18.22 -18.76
N ASP A 91 -2.04 -18.15 -19.94
CA ASP A 91 -1.69 -17.22 -21.02
C ASP A 91 -2.47 -15.89 -20.95
N TRP A 92 -3.17 -15.63 -19.84
CA TRP A 92 -4.01 -14.44 -19.66
C TRP A 92 -3.25 -13.13 -19.93
N TRP A 93 -1.97 -13.06 -19.56
CA TRP A 93 -1.15 -11.87 -19.79
C TRP A 93 -1.10 -11.54 -21.29
N ASN A 94 -0.84 -12.53 -22.14
CA ASN A 94 -0.72 -12.29 -23.58
C ASN A 94 -2.06 -12.01 -24.25
N LEU A 95 -3.13 -12.66 -23.77
CA LEU A 95 -4.47 -12.62 -24.38
C LEU A 95 -5.30 -11.41 -23.96
N ALA A 96 -5.24 -11.03 -22.68
CA ALA A 96 -6.18 -10.04 -22.10
C ALA A 96 -5.54 -8.67 -21.83
N VAL A 97 -4.21 -8.58 -21.69
CA VAL A 97 -3.54 -7.31 -21.37
C VAL A 97 -3.30 -6.48 -22.64
N PRO A 98 -3.67 -5.18 -22.66
CA PRO A 98 -3.45 -4.30 -23.81
C PRO A 98 -1.96 -4.20 -24.21
N PRO A 99 -1.63 -4.10 -25.52
CA PRO A 99 -0.25 -4.03 -25.99
C PRO A 99 0.58 -2.92 -25.36
N ASN A 100 0.01 -1.72 -25.20
CA ASN A 100 0.71 -0.58 -24.59
C ASN A 100 1.13 -0.83 -23.13
N VAL A 101 0.32 -1.60 -22.38
CA VAL A 101 0.64 -1.97 -21.00
C VAL A 101 1.72 -3.04 -20.97
N LYS A 102 1.63 -4.05 -21.84
CA LYS A 102 2.66 -5.10 -21.98
C LYS A 102 4.01 -4.50 -22.35
N ASP A 103 4.04 -3.66 -23.38
CA ASP A 103 5.26 -3.02 -23.88
C ASP A 103 5.93 -2.19 -22.78
N HIS A 104 5.16 -1.43 -21.98
CA HIS A 104 5.71 -0.65 -20.88
C HIS A 104 6.23 -1.52 -19.73
N ALA A 105 5.49 -2.55 -19.33
CA ALA A 105 5.88 -3.48 -18.28
C ALA A 105 7.16 -4.25 -18.66
N GLU A 106 7.21 -4.80 -19.86
CA GLU A 106 8.36 -5.54 -20.39
C GLU A 106 9.60 -4.64 -20.53
N ALA A 107 9.43 -3.41 -21.06
CA ALA A 107 10.52 -2.45 -21.15
C ALA A 107 11.07 -2.07 -19.77
N THR A 108 10.21 -2.03 -18.75
CA THR A 108 10.60 -1.70 -17.38
C THR A 108 11.29 -2.88 -16.68
N HIS A 109 10.75 -4.08 -16.80
CA HIS A 109 11.39 -5.31 -16.31
C HIS A 109 12.77 -5.51 -16.94
N LYS A 110 12.89 -5.35 -18.26
CA LYS A 110 14.17 -5.45 -18.97
C LYS A 110 15.18 -4.42 -18.47
N ARG A 111 14.76 -3.16 -18.29
CA ARG A 111 15.64 -2.10 -17.77
C ARG A 111 16.17 -2.43 -16.37
N GLU A 112 15.34 -3.01 -15.50
CA GLU A 112 15.77 -3.45 -14.17
C GLU A 112 16.74 -4.62 -14.24
N LEU A 113 16.46 -5.62 -15.08
CA LEU A 113 17.35 -6.75 -15.30
C LEU A 113 18.75 -6.30 -15.78
N GLU A 114 18.79 -5.31 -16.66
CA GLU A 114 20.03 -4.73 -17.19
C GLU A 114 20.77 -3.81 -16.19
N SER A 115 20.10 -3.38 -15.11
CA SER A 115 20.64 -2.38 -14.17
C SER A 115 21.61 -2.94 -13.12
N GLY A 116 21.75 -4.27 -13.02
CA GLY A 116 22.67 -4.93 -12.09
C GLY A 116 22.23 -4.92 -10.62
N ILE A 117 21.00 -4.46 -10.34
CA ILE A 117 20.32 -4.66 -9.05
C ILE A 117 19.29 -5.78 -9.16
N SER A 118 18.79 -6.25 -8.01
CA SER A 118 17.70 -7.23 -7.98
C SER A 118 16.46 -6.66 -8.68
N VAL A 119 15.87 -7.47 -9.57
CA VAL A 119 14.54 -7.18 -10.12
C VAL A 119 13.50 -7.20 -9.01
N ARG A 120 12.47 -6.35 -9.13
CA ARG A 120 11.42 -6.26 -8.11
C ARG A 120 10.51 -7.49 -8.07
N SER A 121 10.31 -8.16 -9.20
CA SER A 121 9.43 -9.33 -9.34
C SER A 121 9.71 -10.07 -10.65
N GLU A 122 9.33 -11.34 -10.71
CA GLU A 122 9.26 -12.14 -11.94
C GLU A 122 7.96 -11.88 -12.71
N GLU A 123 6.89 -11.42 -12.03
CA GLU A 123 5.58 -11.23 -12.61
C GLU A 123 5.47 -9.84 -13.27
N LEU A 124 5.13 -9.80 -14.56
CA LEU A 124 5.05 -8.54 -15.32
C LEU A 124 3.97 -7.57 -14.81
N ILE A 125 2.93 -8.07 -14.13
CA ILE A 125 1.90 -7.22 -13.52
C ILE A 125 2.47 -6.31 -12.40
N ASP A 126 3.59 -6.69 -11.78
CA ASP A 126 4.23 -5.88 -10.74
C ASP A 126 4.97 -4.65 -11.31
N TYR A 127 5.06 -4.56 -12.63
CA TYR A 127 5.62 -3.43 -13.37
C TYR A 127 4.58 -2.44 -13.87
N THR A 128 3.28 -2.75 -13.71
CA THR A 128 2.21 -1.85 -14.08
C THR A 128 1.95 -0.80 -13.00
N THR A 129 1.24 0.24 -13.39
CA THR A 129 0.81 1.33 -12.50
C THR A 129 -0.71 1.36 -12.35
N PHE A 130 -1.25 2.14 -11.39
CA PHE A 130 -2.71 2.32 -11.27
C PHE A 130 -3.42 2.61 -12.59
N GLY A 131 -2.90 3.55 -13.38
CA GLY A 131 -3.50 3.89 -14.66
C GLY A 131 -3.58 2.70 -15.61
N GLU A 132 -2.52 1.91 -15.68
CA GLU A 132 -2.46 0.71 -16.54
C GLU A 132 -3.34 -0.42 -16.02
N LEU A 133 -3.42 -0.61 -14.70
CA LEU A 133 -4.37 -1.54 -14.08
C LEU A 133 -5.82 -1.15 -14.44
N GLY A 134 -6.14 0.15 -14.45
CA GLY A 134 -7.43 0.64 -14.93
C GLY A 134 -7.68 0.33 -16.41
N GLU A 135 -6.68 0.49 -17.27
CA GLU A 135 -6.79 0.14 -18.69
C GLU A 135 -7.01 -1.37 -18.88
N ILE A 136 -6.33 -2.23 -18.10
CA ILE A 136 -6.56 -3.68 -18.13
C ILE A 136 -8.03 -4.00 -17.78
N ILE A 137 -8.55 -3.45 -16.67
CA ILE A 137 -9.94 -3.68 -16.26
C ILE A 137 -10.92 -3.20 -17.33
N LYS A 138 -10.66 -2.02 -17.90
CA LYS A 138 -11.50 -1.41 -18.93
C LYS A 138 -11.55 -2.23 -20.22
N THR A 139 -10.40 -2.71 -20.70
CA THR A 139 -10.35 -3.54 -21.91
C THR A 139 -11.09 -4.85 -21.74
N ASN A 140 -11.13 -5.37 -20.50
CA ASN A 140 -11.78 -6.63 -20.15
C ASN A 140 -13.11 -6.40 -19.39
N TRP A 141 -13.82 -5.30 -19.65
CA TRP A 141 -14.94 -4.85 -18.81
C TRP A 141 -16.02 -5.91 -18.59
N GLU A 142 -16.36 -6.71 -19.60
CA GLU A 142 -17.37 -7.77 -19.48
C GLU A 142 -17.03 -8.74 -18.34
N THR A 143 -15.76 -9.16 -18.24
CA THR A 143 -15.23 -10.03 -17.18
C THR A 143 -15.32 -9.39 -15.79
N PHE A 144 -15.13 -8.08 -15.70
CA PHE A 144 -15.10 -7.34 -14.44
C PHE A 144 -16.46 -6.75 -14.04
N SER A 145 -17.49 -6.88 -14.90
CA SER A 145 -18.79 -6.22 -14.71
C SER A 145 -19.62 -6.79 -13.55
N ASP A 146 -19.33 -8.01 -13.10
CA ASP A 146 -19.94 -8.61 -11.91
C ASP A 146 -19.39 -8.04 -10.60
N ILE A 147 -18.20 -7.43 -10.65
CA ILE A 147 -17.53 -6.84 -9.48
C ILE A 147 -17.73 -5.32 -9.49
N PHE A 148 -17.52 -4.69 -10.64
CA PHE A 148 -17.60 -3.24 -10.76
C PHE A 148 -18.91 -2.80 -11.40
N GLN A 149 -19.67 -1.95 -10.71
CA GLN A 149 -20.97 -1.51 -11.18
C GLN A 149 -20.90 -0.46 -12.29
N ASN A 150 -19.83 0.35 -12.32
CA ASN A 150 -19.75 1.50 -13.23
C ASN A 150 -18.31 1.81 -13.65
N ILE A 151 -18.01 1.55 -14.93
CA ILE A 151 -16.69 1.77 -15.52
C ILE A 151 -16.20 3.22 -15.40
N LYS A 152 -17.09 4.21 -15.54
CA LYS A 152 -16.70 5.63 -15.45
C LYS A 152 -16.34 6.04 -14.03
N ALA A 153 -17.05 5.48 -13.04
CA ALA A 153 -16.72 5.71 -11.63
C ALA A 153 -15.35 5.11 -11.30
N LEU A 154 -15.11 3.88 -11.77
CA LEU A 154 -13.81 3.21 -11.64
C LEU A 154 -12.67 4.01 -12.28
N GLU A 155 -12.84 4.46 -13.53
CA GLU A 155 -11.84 5.27 -14.25
C GLU A 155 -11.50 6.55 -13.47
N LYS A 156 -12.51 7.22 -12.89
CA LYS A 156 -12.29 8.43 -12.07
C LYS A 156 -11.47 8.13 -10.82
N VAL A 157 -11.77 7.02 -10.13
CA VAL A 157 -11.04 6.58 -8.94
C VAL A 157 -9.59 6.25 -9.29
N ILE A 158 -9.38 5.43 -10.32
CA ILE A 158 -8.05 5.06 -10.81
C ILE A 158 -7.23 6.28 -11.22
N SER A 159 -7.82 7.20 -11.99
CA SER A 159 -7.15 8.44 -12.41
C SER A 159 -6.71 9.30 -11.22
N THR A 160 -7.54 9.37 -10.18
CA THR A 160 -7.23 10.08 -8.94
C THR A 160 -6.05 9.43 -8.20
N LEU A 161 -6.11 8.11 -7.99
CA LEU A 161 -5.03 7.34 -7.35
C LEU A 161 -3.72 7.45 -8.13
N ASN A 162 -3.79 7.36 -9.46
CA ASN A 162 -2.66 7.49 -10.35
C ASN A 162 -1.97 8.86 -10.24
N THR A 163 -2.74 9.92 -10.00
CA THR A 163 -2.21 11.28 -9.81
C THR A 163 -1.58 11.44 -8.43
N LEU A 164 -2.27 10.97 -7.38
CA LEU A 164 -1.82 11.04 -5.99
C LEU A 164 -0.56 10.20 -5.72
N ARG A 165 -0.30 9.17 -6.54
CA ARG A 165 0.92 8.34 -6.44
C ARG A 165 2.21 9.15 -6.63
N GLY A 166 2.16 10.22 -7.43
CA GLY A 166 3.34 10.98 -7.84
C GLY A 166 4.12 11.55 -6.66
N PRO A 167 3.52 12.45 -5.85
CA PRO A 167 4.19 13.01 -4.67
C PRO A 167 4.74 11.97 -3.70
N ILE A 168 4.00 10.87 -3.49
CA ILE A 168 4.39 9.77 -2.60
C ILE A 168 5.65 9.06 -3.15
N ALA A 169 5.65 8.71 -4.44
CA ALA A 169 6.79 8.07 -5.09
C ALA A 169 8.04 8.98 -5.18
N HIS A 170 7.85 10.30 -5.12
CA HIS A 170 8.94 11.28 -5.16
C HIS A 170 9.38 11.78 -3.76
N CYS A 171 9.00 11.07 -2.68
CA CYS A 171 9.39 11.37 -1.31
C CYS A 171 9.05 12.81 -0.90
N LYS A 172 7.86 13.29 -1.27
CA LYS A 172 7.34 14.61 -0.91
C LYS A 172 6.07 14.53 -0.09
N THR A 173 5.91 15.53 0.79
CA THR A 173 4.72 15.67 1.62
C THR A 173 3.48 15.84 0.75
N LEU A 174 2.41 15.16 1.14
CA LEU A 174 1.11 15.31 0.53
C LEU A 174 0.38 16.48 1.19
N ALA A 175 -0.17 17.40 0.40
CA ALA A 175 -0.96 18.50 0.93
C ALA A 175 -2.25 17.98 1.60
N GLU A 176 -2.77 18.69 2.61
CA GLU A 176 -3.91 18.22 3.41
C GLU A 176 -5.16 17.92 2.55
N ASP A 177 -5.42 18.72 1.53
CA ASP A 177 -6.51 18.54 0.58
C ASP A 177 -6.33 17.28 -0.28
N GLU A 178 -5.07 16.96 -0.64
CA GLU A 178 -4.73 15.72 -1.35
C GLU A 178 -4.81 14.49 -0.44
N VAL A 179 -4.52 14.62 0.86
CA VAL A 179 -4.78 13.57 1.84
C VAL A 179 -6.27 13.28 1.94
N VAL A 180 -7.13 14.31 2.00
CA VAL A 180 -8.59 14.12 1.98
C VAL A 180 -9.02 13.44 0.67
N ARG A 181 -8.46 13.86 -0.47
CA ARG A 181 -8.74 13.26 -1.77
C ARG A 181 -8.35 11.78 -1.83
N LEU A 182 -7.24 11.40 -1.21
CA LEU A 182 -6.82 10.00 -1.07
C LEU A 182 -7.87 9.17 -0.34
N HIS A 183 -8.33 9.63 0.83
CA HIS A 183 -9.34 8.92 1.60
C HIS A 183 -10.66 8.77 0.84
N LEU A 184 -11.06 9.79 0.08
CA LEU A 184 -12.24 9.73 -0.78
C LEU A 184 -12.06 8.72 -1.92
N ALA A 185 -10.90 8.72 -2.59
CA ALA A 185 -10.60 7.78 -3.65
C ALA A 185 -10.62 6.33 -3.17
N LEU A 186 -10.06 6.04 -1.99
CA LEU A 186 -10.14 4.72 -1.36
C LEU A 186 -11.59 4.29 -1.11
N ARG A 187 -12.39 5.17 -0.51
CA ARG A 187 -13.80 4.87 -0.23
C ARG A 187 -14.58 4.63 -1.52
N ASP A 188 -14.30 5.42 -2.56
CA ASP A 188 -14.96 5.29 -3.85
C ASP A 188 -14.49 4.03 -4.60
N TRP A 189 -13.24 3.57 -4.41
CA TRP A 189 -12.78 2.26 -4.88
C TRP A 189 -13.62 1.12 -4.30
N PHE A 190 -13.74 1.07 -2.97
CA PHE A 190 -14.55 0.03 -2.30
C PHE A 190 -16.03 0.13 -2.68
N ARG A 191 -16.58 1.34 -2.81
CA ARG A 191 -17.96 1.51 -3.31
C ARG A 191 -18.12 1.01 -4.74
N ALA A 192 -17.09 1.13 -5.58
CA ALA A 192 -17.17 0.66 -6.97
C ALA A 192 -17.29 -0.86 -7.06
N MET A 193 -16.77 -1.61 -6.08
CA MET A 193 -16.81 -3.07 -6.01
C MET A 193 -18.14 -3.67 -5.49
N GLY A 194 -19.08 -2.85 -5.02
CA GLY A 194 -20.37 -3.29 -4.44
C GLY A 194 -20.49 -3.05 -2.96
#